data_AF-A0A7V3MG67-F1
#
_entry.id   AF-A0A7V3MG67-F1
#
_cell.length_a   1.000
_cell.length_b   1.000
_cell.length_c   1.000
_cell.angle_alpha   90.00
_cell.angle_beta   90.00
_cell.angle_gamma   90.00
#
_symmetry.space_group_name_H-M   'P 1'
#
loop_
_entity.id
_entity.type
_entity.pdbx_description
1 polymer ?
#
loop_
_entity_poly.entity_id
_entity_poly.type
_entity_poly.pdbx_seq_one_letter_code
_entity_poly.pdbx_strand_id
1 'polypeptide(L)'
;MRRNIFDEIHDEFRATARSFFERECVPNVEKWERDGKVSREAWLAAGEHGLIGWEFDEKYGGLGVKDFRFNQIISEEMFLSGSVGIGLGVQNDILVPYLNDLTTDEQKERWLPKFVAGEYIGSIAMSEPAAGSDLAGIKTTAR
;
A
#
# COMPACT_ATOMS: atom_id res chain seq x y z
N MET A 1 0.39 -24.94 -11.96
CA MET A 1 0.22 -24.48 -13.35
C MET A 1 1.02 -23.20 -13.50
N ARG A 2 1.92 -23.09 -14.50
CA ARG A 2 2.68 -21.86 -14.73
C ARG A 2 1.72 -20.80 -15.29
N ARG A 3 1.71 -19.61 -14.70
CA ARG A 3 0.89 -18.48 -15.15
C ARG A 3 1.63 -17.75 -16.26
N ASN A 4 0.93 -17.38 -17.32
CA ASN A 4 1.51 -16.73 -18.51
C ASN A 4 1.15 -15.24 -18.60
N ILE A 5 0.76 -14.62 -17.48
CA ILE A 5 0.39 -13.19 -17.44
C ILE A 5 1.53 -12.30 -16.92
N PHE A 6 2.66 -12.89 -16.54
CA PHE A 6 3.80 -12.18 -15.97
C PHE A 6 4.99 -12.19 -16.92
N ASP A 7 5.65 -11.05 -16.97
CA ASP A 7 6.89 -10.79 -17.71
C ASP A 7 8.07 -10.71 -16.74
N GLU A 8 9.30 -10.63 -17.24
CA GLU A 8 10.53 -10.61 -16.43
C GLU A 8 10.51 -9.54 -15.32
N ILE A 9 10.04 -8.32 -15.64
CA ILE A 9 9.91 -7.23 -14.65
C ILE A 9 8.97 -7.56 -13.49
N HIS A 10 7.94 -8.39 -13.73
CA HIS A 10 7.03 -8.84 -12.70
C HIS A 10 7.69 -9.87 -11.79
N ASP A 11 8.51 -10.75 -12.36
CA ASP A 11 9.26 -11.75 -11.61
C ASP A 11 10.36 -11.09 -10.75
N GLU A 12 11.01 -10.04 -11.26
CA GLU A 12 11.94 -9.21 -10.49
C GLU A 12 11.24 -8.49 -9.33
N PHE A 13 10.13 -7.80 -9.61
CA PHE A 13 9.35 -7.13 -8.57
C PHE A 13 8.83 -8.12 -7.50
N ARG A 14 8.44 -9.32 -7.92
CA ARG A 14 8.05 -10.41 -7.02
C ARG A 14 9.19 -10.82 -6.10
N ALA A 15 10.41 -10.94 -6.62
CA ALA A 15 11.58 -11.25 -5.80
C ALA A 15 11.84 -10.15 -4.74
N THR A 16 11.70 -8.88 -5.13
CA THR A 16 11.81 -7.73 -4.20
C THR A 16 10.73 -7.79 -3.12
N ALA A 17 9.46 -7.96 -3.50
CA ALA A 17 8.34 -8.04 -2.57
C ALA A 17 8.51 -9.20 -1.58
N ARG A 18 8.90 -10.39 -2.08
CA ARG A 18 9.19 -11.56 -1.24
C ARG A 18 10.28 -11.26 -0.21
N SER A 19 11.42 -10.75 -0.68
CA SER A 19 12.55 -10.42 0.20
C SER A 19 12.14 -9.41 1.27
N PHE A 20 11.33 -8.41 0.92
CA PHE A 20 10.80 -7.46 1.89
C PHE A 20 9.95 -8.16 2.97
N PHE A 21 8.97 -8.97 2.57
CA PHE A 21 8.14 -9.65 3.56
C PHE A 21 8.94 -10.61 4.44
N GLU A 22 9.83 -11.41 3.86
CA GLU A 22 10.66 -12.39 4.59
C GLU A 22 11.61 -11.73 5.60
N ARG A 23 12.15 -10.55 5.29
CA ARG A 23 13.19 -9.89 6.11
C ARG A 23 12.64 -8.84 7.05
N GLU A 24 11.72 -8.01 6.56
CA GLU A 24 11.22 -6.85 7.30
C GLU A 24 9.92 -7.15 8.06
N CYS A 25 9.11 -8.10 7.57
CA CYS A 25 7.78 -8.35 8.13
C CYS A 25 7.70 -9.63 8.97
N VAL A 26 8.03 -10.79 8.39
CA VAL A 26 7.89 -12.11 9.05
C VAL A 26 8.54 -12.16 10.44
N PRO A 27 9.79 -11.68 10.66
CA PRO A 27 10.41 -11.73 11.99
C PRO A 27 9.71 -10.88 13.06
N ASN A 28 8.87 -9.92 12.64
CA ASN A 28 8.25 -8.93 13.52
C ASN A 28 6.77 -9.23 13.82
N VAL A 29 6.15 -10.21 13.15
CA VAL A 29 4.71 -10.50 13.25
C VAL A 29 4.24 -10.66 14.69
N GLU A 30 4.86 -11.56 15.48
CA GLU A 30 4.43 -11.79 16.87
C GLU A 30 4.52 -10.52 17.74
N LYS A 31 5.52 -9.67 17.48
CA LYS A 31 5.68 -8.40 18.18
C LYS A 31 4.56 -7.44 17.78
N TRP A 32 4.24 -7.32 16.50
CA TRP A 32 3.17 -6.45 16.01
C TRP A 32 1.79 -6.87 16.51
N GLU A 33 1.53 -8.17 16.60
CA GLU A 33 0.30 -8.70 17.19
C GLU A 33 0.19 -8.35 18.68
N ARG A 34 1.27 -8.54 19.45
CA ARG A 34 1.30 -8.14 20.87
C ARG A 34 1.15 -6.63 21.06
N ASP A 35 1.79 -5.83 20.20
CA ASP A 35 1.77 -4.37 20.29
C ASP A 35 0.48 -3.76 19.69
N GLY A 36 -0.30 -4.56 18.95
CA GLY A 36 -1.50 -4.11 18.22
C GLY A 36 -1.21 -3.17 17.05
N LYS A 37 0.04 -3.12 16.56
CA LYS A 37 0.45 -2.23 15.46
C LYS A 37 1.70 -2.72 14.73
N VAL A 38 1.73 -2.46 13.43
CA VAL A 38 2.94 -2.60 12.60
C VAL A 38 3.93 -1.49 12.93
N SER A 39 5.22 -1.80 12.85
CA SER A 39 6.29 -0.84 13.12
C SER A 39 6.38 0.23 12.03
N ARG A 40 6.83 1.43 12.39
CA ARG A 40 7.01 2.52 11.42
C ARG A 40 8.12 2.20 10.43
N GLU A 41 9.12 1.48 10.89
CA GLU A 41 10.30 1.07 10.15
C GLU A 41 9.92 0.18 8.96
N ALA A 42 8.93 -0.72 9.12
CA ALA A 42 8.47 -1.56 8.01
C ALA A 42 7.82 -0.75 6.88
N TRP A 43 7.12 0.34 7.20
CA TRP A 43 6.54 1.24 6.19
C TRP A 43 7.61 2.03 5.45
N LEU A 44 8.62 2.54 6.17
CA LEU A 44 9.75 3.24 5.56
C LEU A 44 10.56 2.29 4.65
N ALA A 45 10.81 1.06 5.09
CA ALA A 45 11.48 0.04 4.30
C ALA A 45 10.68 -0.32 3.04
N ALA A 46 9.34 -0.42 3.13
CA ALA A 46 8.49 -0.64 1.96
C ALA A 46 8.63 0.50 0.93
N GLY A 47 8.67 1.76 1.39
CA GLY A 47 8.93 2.92 0.53
C GLY A 47 10.32 2.90 -0.11
N GLU A 48 11.36 2.59 0.67
CA GLU A 48 12.75 2.46 0.19
C GLU A 48 12.91 1.38 -0.89
N HIS A 49 12.16 0.28 -0.75
CA HIS A 49 12.13 -0.82 -1.74
C HIS A 49 11.19 -0.57 -2.92
N GLY A 50 10.56 0.60 -3.02
CA GLY A 50 9.66 0.95 -4.13
C GLY A 50 8.34 0.17 -4.12
N LEU A 51 7.89 -0.31 -2.96
CA LEU A 51 6.67 -1.10 -2.80
C LEU A 51 5.44 -0.24 -2.46
N ILE A 52 5.55 1.09 -2.56
CA ILE A 52 4.46 2.02 -2.30
C ILE A 52 4.38 3.04 -3.44
N GLY A 53 3.18 3.26 -3.98
CA GLY A 53 2.88 4.40 -4.85
C GLY A 53 3.64 4.43 -6.19
N TRP A 54 4.06 3.27 -6.72
CA TRP A 54 4.75 3.19 -8.03
C TRP A 54 3.92 3.75 -9.19
N GLU A 55 2.59 3.84 -9.06
CA GLU A 55 1.72 4.42 -10.09
C GLU A 55 1.79 5.95 -10.18
N PHE A 56 2.31 6.62 -9.15
CA PHE A 56 2.46 8.08 -9.19
C PHE A 56 3.53 8.50 -10.19
N ASP A 57 3.44 9.75 -10.64
CA ASP A 57 4.42 10.37 -11.52
C ASP A 57 5.82 10.39 -10.88
N GLU A 58 6.86 10.25 -11.69
CA GLU A 58 8.27 10.27 -11.26
C GLU A 58 8.62 11.55 -10.49
N LYS A 59 8.00 12.70 -10.80
CA LYS A 59 8.24 13.96 -10.06
C LYS A 59 7.82 13.88 -8.58
N TYR A 60 6.98 12.90 -8.22
CA TYR A 60 6.57 12.63 -6.85
C TYR A 60 7.28 11.40 -6.24
N GLY A 61 8.23 10.80 -6.97
CA GLY A 61 8.98 9.61 -6.55
C GLY A 61 8.38 8.27 -7.00
N GLY A 62 7.26 8.28 -7.73
CA GLY A 62 6.71 7.06 -8.32
C GLY A 62 7.45 6.63 -9.60
N LEU A 63 6.87 5.68 -10.34
CA LEU A 63 7.43 5.13 -11.58
C LEU A 63 6.49 5.31 -12.80
N GLY A 64 5.32 5.93 -12.60
CA GLY A 64 4.30 6.08 -13.65
C GLY A 64 3.72 4.76 -14.17
N VAL A 65 3.93 3.65 -13.46
CA VAL A 65 3.53 2.31 -13.90
C VAL A 65 2.08 2.06 -13.52
N LYS A 66 1.19 2.00 -14.53
CA LYS A 66 -0.22 1.66 -14.35
C LYS A 66 -0.48 0.21 -14.78
N ASP A 67 -0.14 -0.72 -13.90
CA ASP A 67 -0.31 -2.15 -14.14
C ASP A 67 -0.68 -2.88 -12.83
N PHE A 68 -1.91 -3.37 -12.76
CA PHE A 68 -2.45 -4.02 -11.57
C PHE A 68 -1.76 -5.35 -11.22
N ARG A 69 -0.97 -5.91 -12.15
CA ARG A 69 -0.19 -7.14 -11.89
C ARG A 69 0.82 -6.94 -10.75
N PHE A 70 1.34 -5.71 -10.54
CA PHE A 70 2.22 -5.38 -9.42
C PHE A 70 1.48 -5.41 -8.08
N ASN A 71 0.29 -4.82 -8.00
CA ASN A 71 -0.58 -4.88 -6.82
C ASN A 71 -0.93 -6.32 -6.45
N GLN A 72 -1.25 -7.13 -7.46
CA GLN A 72 -1.51 -8.55 -7.30
C GLN A 72 -0.30 -9.29 -6.70
N ILE A 73 0.92 -8.99 -7.16
CA ILE A 73 2.15 -9.59 -6.63
C ILE A 73 2.35 -9.26 -5.15
N ILE A 74 2.16 -7.99 -4.75
CA ILE A 74 2.23 -7.59 -3.33
C ILE A 74 1.27 -8.42 -2.48
N SER A 75 0.02 -8.54 -2.93
CA SER A 75 -0.99 -9.33 -2.22
C SER A 75 -0.56 -10.80 -2.08
N GLU A 76 -0.12 -11.41 -3.17
CA GLU A 76 0.31 -12.82 -3.19
C GLU A 76 1.50 -13.09 -2.26
N GLU A 77 2.56 -12.29 -2.36
CA GLU A 77 3.75 -12.49 -1.54
C GLU A 77 3.48 -12.21 -0.06
N MET A 78 2.59 -11.25 0.27
CA MET A 78 2.14 -11.05 1.65
C MET A 78 1.49 -12.32 2.19
N PHE A 79 0.50 -12.88 1.49
CA PHE A 79 -0.20 -14.09 1.95
C PHE A 79 0.71 -15.33 1.99
N LEU A 80 1.60 -15.50 1.00
CA LEU A 80 2.54 -16.62 0.94
C LEU A 80 3.59 -16.57 2.05
N SER A 81 4.02 -15.38 2.46
CA SER A 81 4.99 -15.22 3.54
C SER A 81 4.44 -15.59 4.92
N GLY A 82 3.10 -15.68 5.06
CA GLY A 82 2.45 -15.80 6.37
C GLY A 82 2.55 -14.53 7.23
N SER A 83 3.07 -13.43 6.66
CA SER A 83 3.07 -12.13 7.32
C SER A 83 1.65 -11.56 7.40
N VAL A 84 1.39 -10.83 8.47
CA VAL A 84 0.11 -10.14 8.71
C VAL A 84 0.36 -8.73 9.23
N GLY A 85 -0.60 -7.84 8.99
CA GLY A 85 -0.69 -6.53 9.64
C GLY A 85 -0.36 -5.34 8.75
N ILE A 86 0.62 -5.42 7.85
CA ILE A 86 0.97 -4.25 7.02
C ILE A 86 -0.07 -4.02 5.92
N GLY A 87 -0.67 -2.84 5.92
CA GLY A 87 -1.82 -2.48 5.08
C GLY A 87 -1.45 -2.02 3.66
N LEU A 88 -0.49 -2.67 2.98
CA LEU A 88 0.00 -2.22 1.67
C LEU A 88 -1.10 -2.23 0.59
N GLY A 89 -2.07 -3.14 0.66
CA GLY A 89 -3.22 -3.13 -0.26
C GLY A 89 -4.12 -1.92 -0.06
N VAL A 90 -4.35 -1.45 1.17
CA VAL A 90 -5.08 -0.19 1.41
C VAL A 90 -4.28 0.99 0.88
N GLN A 91 -2.98 1.01 1.17
CA GLN A 91 -2.08 2.07 0.70
C GLN A 91 -2.07 2.17 -0.83
N ASN A 92 -1.82 1.07 -1.54
CA ASN A 92 -1.64 1.09 -2.99
C ASN A 92 -2.96 0.95 -3.77
N ASP A 93 -3.84 0.04 -3.38
CA ASP A 93 -5.00 -0.32 -4.22
C ASP A 93 -6.19 0.61 -3.98
N ILE A 94 -6.31 1.14 -2.77
CA ILE A 94 -7.42 2.01 -2.39
C ILE A 94 -7.01 3.47 -2.48
N LEU A 95 -5.91 3.88 -1.84
CA LEU A 95 -5.61 5.30 -1.68
C LEU A 95 -4.94 5.94 -2.88
N VAL A 96 -4.10 5.21 -3.62
CA VAL A 96 -3.42 5.76 -4.81
C VAL A 96 -4.41 6.32 -5.83
N PRO A 97 -5.50 5.63 -6.22
CA PRO A 97 -6.49 6.20 -7.12
C PRO A 97 -7.13 7.50 -6.61
N TYR A 98 -7.57 7.55 -5.34
CA TYR A 98 -8.13 8.78 -4.76
C TYR A 98 -7.14 9.93 -4.80
N LEU A 99 -5.88 9.66 -4.42
CA LEU A 99 -4.84 10.67 -4.40
C LEU A 99 -4.44 11.10 -5.82
N ASN A 100 -4.43 10.21 -6.81
CA ASN A 100 -4.05 10.56 -8.17
C ASN A 100 -5.16 11.35 -8.89
N ASP A 101 -6.41 10.95 -8.69
CA ASP A 101 -7.52 11.45 -9.51
C ASP A 101 -8.23 12.65 -8.88
N LEU A 102 -8.25 12.77 -7.55
CA LEU A 102 -9.11 13.75 -6.85
C LEU A 102 -8.34 14.89 -6.17
N THR A 103 -7.01 14.87 -6.17
CA THR A 103 -6.21 15.91 -5.52
C THR A 103 -5.77 17.00 -6.50
N THR A 104 -5.61 18.22 -5.98
CA THR A 104 -5.01 19.33 -6.72
C THR A 104 -3.49 19.18 -6.82
N ASP A 105 -2.85 19.90 -7.74
CA ASP A 105 -1.39 19.85 -7.89
C ASP A 105 -0.65 20.22 -6.60
N GLU A 106 -1.14 21.23 -5.86
CA GLU A 106 -0.59 21.62 -4.56
C GLU A 106 -0.68 20.47 -3.53
N GLN A 107 -1.81 19.78 -3.49
CA GLN A 107 -2.01 18.62 -2.60
C GLN A 107 -1.07 17.47 -3.00
N LYS A 108 -0.90 17.22 -4.30
CA LYS A 108 0.01 16.18 -4.80
C LYS A 108 1.45 16.46 -4.41
N GLU A 109 1.93 17.68 -4.65
CA GLU A 109 3.27 18.12 -4.28
C GLU A 109 3.53 17.99 -2.78
N ARG A 110 2.52 18.31 -1.96
CA ARG A 110 2.64 18.24 -0.50
C ARG A 110 2.61 16.81 0.04
N TRP A 111 1.82 15.91 -0.53
CA TRP A 111 1.50 14.61 0.08
C TRP A 111 2.20 13.43 -0.58
N LEU A 112 2.27 13.39 -1.91
CA LEU A 112 2.71 12.20 -2.64
C LEU A 112 4.16 11.81 -2.36
N PRO A 113 5.15 12.74 -2.30
CA PRO A 113 6.53 12.35 -2.01
C PRO A 113 6.68 11.60 -0.68
N LYS A 114 5.98 12.07 0.36
CA LYS A 114 5.98 11.43 1.68
C LYS A 114 5.16 10.15 1.71
N PHE A 115 4.11 10.06 0.89
CA PHE A 115 3.33 8.85 0.73
C PHE A 115 4.18 7.73 0.11
N VAL A 116 4.86 8.02 -1.01
CA VAL A 116 5.75 7.08 -1.71
C VAL A 116 6.91 6.63 -0.82
N ALA A 117 7.50 7.55 -0.07
CA ALA A 117 8.58 7.23 0.88
C ALA A 117 8.13 6.37 2.09
N GLY A 118 6.84 6.02 2.20
CA GLY A 118 6.29 5.34 3.37
C GLY A 118 6.23 6.20 4.63
N GLU A 119 6.47 7.51 4.50
CA GLU A 119 6.38 8.44 5.62
C GLU A 119 4.94 8.78 5.99
N TYR A 120 4.05 8.83 5.00
CA TYR A 120 2.63 8.99 5.21
C TYR A 120 1.93 7.65 4.98
N ILE A 121 1.40 7.10 6.08
CA ILE A 121 0.56 5.91 6.08
C ILE A 121 -0.87 6.40 6.00
N GLY A 122 -1.53 6.10 4.88
CA GLY A 122 -2.88 6.58 4.64
C GLY A 122 -3.95 5.65 5.23
N SER A 123 -5.15 6.19 5.36
CA SER A 123 -6.35 5.43 5.71
C SER A 123 -7.57 6.06 5.06
N ILE A 124 -8.65 5.29 4.96
CA ILE A 124 -9.94 5.77 4.50
C ILE A 124 -10.99 5.49 5.58
N ALA A 125 -11.67 6.56 6.03
CA ALA A 125 -12.66 6.49 7.11
C ALA A 125 -14.06 6.61 6.50
N MET A 126 -14.66 5.47 6.18
CA MET A 126 -16.01 5.36 5.60
C MET A 126 -17.01 4.80 6.61
N SER A 127 -16.72 3.61 7.15
CA SER A 127 -17.62 2.91 8.06
C SER A 127 -17.81 3.64 9.39
N GLU A 128 -19.04 3.63 9.89
CA GLU A 128 -19.45 4.20 11.18
C GLU A 128 -20.16 3.14 12.04
N PRO A 129 -20.34 3.36 13.36
CA PRO A 129 -21.02 2.38 14.23
C PRO A 129 -22.41 1.93 13.75
N ALA A 130 -23.13 2.78 13.02
CA ALA A 130 -24.47 2.50 12.49
C ALA A 130 -24.51 2.35 10.96
N ALA A 131 -23.39 2.44 10.25
CA ALA A 131 -23.33 2.39 8.78
C ALA A 131 -22.08 1.62 8.30
N GLY A 132 -22.30 0.45 7.72
CA GLY A 132 -21.28 -0.38 7.08
C GLY A 132 -21.65 -0.66 5.63
N SER A 133 -22.35 -1.77 5.36
CA SER A 133 -22.88 -2.07 4.02
C SER A 133 -23.84 -1.00 3.50
N ASP A 134 -24.62 -0.36 4.38
CA ASP A 134 -25.44 0.82 4.06
C ASP A 134 -24.63 2.10 4.25
N LEU A 135 -23.65 2.33 3.37
CA LEU A 135 -22.75 3.49 3.46
C LEU A 135 -23.47 4.84 3.24
N ALA A 136 -24.63 4.83 2.59
CA ALA A 136 -25.46 6.03 2.44
C ALA A 136 -26.02 6.52 3.79
N GLY A 137 -26.03 5.67 4.81
CA GLY A 137 -26.55 5.94 6.15
C GLY A 137 -25.64 6.75 7.08
N ILE A 138 -24.43 7.13 6.66
CA ILE A 138 -23.44 7.85 7.50
C ILE A 138 -23.99 9.10 8.16
N LYS A 139 -23.46 9.43 9.34
CA LYS A 139 -23.89 10.53 10.21
C LYS A 139 -22.84 11.62 10.36
N THR A 140 -21.59 11.39 9.98
CA THR A 140 -20.54 12.42 9.98
C THR A 140 -20.97 13.58 9.07
N THR A 141 -20.82 14.82 9.56
CA THR A 141 -21.11 16.04 8.79
C THR A 141 -19.94 17.00 8.82
N ALA A 142 -19.74 17.74 7.72
CA ALA A 142 -18.82 18.86 7.62
C ALA A 142 -19.65 20.12 7.30
N ARG A 143 -19.38 21.24 7.97
CA ARG A 143 -20.11 22.51 7.83
C ARG A 143 -19.15 23.68 7.72
#